data_AF-A0A3C0UC23-F1
#
_entry.id   AF-A0A3C0UC23-F1
#
_cell.length_a   1.000
_cell.length_b   1.000
_cell.length_c   1.000
_cell.angle_alpha   90.00
_cell.angle_beta   90.00
_cell.angle_gamma   90.00
#
_symmetry.space_group_name_H-M   'P 1'
#
loop_
_entity.id
_entity.type
_entity.pdbx_description
1 polymer ?
#
loop_
_entity_poly.entity_id
_entity_poly.type
_entity_poly.pdbx_seq_one_letter_code
_entity_poly.pdbx_strand_id
1 'polypeptide(L)'
;TVVSKAVGSDGQSGATITTSAAENNTTPHVWIANEIKNILTGTLIDYGASWITGEDFDLMQSILVNSSYNDVVQVVAKLKSGDYIGALEHTVALGSSVGFGKNVEKLNEFSEKIRKYKGSSNAIDFTFDPKKIGKQMNKRGWTEDSIKDTLNDPVKTVKTQDTRWLPGAEKPLNDPATAYYAKDGSYVVRNDKTGEITQISNKNDPNWIAPWDTK
;
A
#
# COMPACT_ATOMS: atom_id res chain seq x y z
N THR A 1 26.67 20.83 25.19
CA THR A 1 27.38 19.58 25.50
C THR A 1 27.76 19.57 26.96
N VAL A 2 27.03 18.82 27.80
CA VAL A 2 27.52 18.40 29.13
C VAL A 2 27.17 16.93 29.25
N VAL A 3 28.20 16.09 29.37
CA VAL A 3 28.10 14.66 29.61
C VAL A 3 28.34 14.46 31.10
N SER A 4 27.36 13.95 31.85
CA SER A 4 27.60 13.36 33.16
C SER A 4 27.53 11.83 33.04
N LYS A 5 28.66 11.19 33.31
CA LYS A 5 28.78 9.73 33.45
C LYS A 5 28.13 9.32 34.77
N ALA A 6 27.18 8.39 34.72
CA ALA A 6 26.86 7.52 35.83
C ALA A 6 27.28 6.09 35.45
N VAL A 7 28.21 5.52 36.21
CA VAL A 7 28.67 4.12 36.11
C VAL A 7 27.82 3.30 37.08
N GLY A 8 27.05 2.34 36.56
CA GLY A 8 26.38 1.28 37.32
C GLY A 8 27.05 -0.07 37.03
N SER A 9 27.15 -0.90 38.05
CA SER A 9 28.03 -2.08 38.22
C SER A 9 27.68 -3.36 37.45
N ASP A 10 26.84 -3.27 36.42
CA ASP A 10 26.20 -4.43 35.84
C ASP A 10 26.41 -4.29 34.32
N GLY A 11 27.32 -5.08 33.75
CA GLY A 11 27.85 -4.92 32.39
C GLY A 11 26.87 -5.14 31.24
N GLN A 12 25.74 -4.43 31.22
CA GLN A 12 24.86 -4.26 30.06
C GLN A 12 24.63 -2.77 29.83
N SER A 13 25.17 -2.27 28.71
CA SER A 13 24.90 -0.91 28.22
C SER A 13 23.48 -0.84 27.66
N GLY A 14 22.49 -0.65 28.52
CA GLY A 14 21.16 -0.15 28.15
C GLY A 14 21.15 1.36 28.32
N ALA A 15 21.10 2.11 27.23
CA ALA A 15 20.92 3.55 27.29
C ALA A 15 19.51 3.87 27.78
N THR A 16 19.36 4.07 29.08
CA THR A 16 18.11 4.58 29.67
C THR A 16 18.00 6.07 29.35
N ILE A 17 17.22 6.42 28.33
CA ILE A 17 16.83 7.81 28.10
C ILE A 17 15.68 8.12 29.06
N THR A 18 16.00 8.70 30.20
CA THR A 18 15.02 9.40 31.03
C THR A 18 14.68 10.72 30.36
N THR A 19 13.56 10.78 29.63
CA THR A 19 12.97 12.07 29.22
C THR A 19 12.07 12.56 30.35
N SER A 20 12.57 13.54 31.09
CA SER A 20 11.77 14.39 31.97
C SER A 20 10.66 15.07 31.17
N ALA A 21 9.49 15.14 31.79
CA ALA A 21 8.28 15.74 31.24
C ALA A 21 8.49 17.19 30.71
N ALA A 22 7.71 17.50 29.67
CA ALA A 22 7.30 18.85 29.29
C ALA A 22 8.39 19.80 28.76
N GLU A 23 8.91 19.50 27.57
CA GLU A 23 9.25 20.57 26.63
C GLU A 23 8.54 20.31 25.30
N ASN A 24 7.58 21.19 25.02
CA ASN A 24 6.71 21.21 23.85
C ASN A 24 7.51 21.52 22.57
N ASN A 25 8.29 20.55 22.11
CA ASN A 25 9.04 20.66 20.88
C ASN A 25 8.09 20.40 19.70
N THR A 26 7.31 21.40 19.30
CA THR A 26 6.36 21.31 18.18
C THR A 26 7.05 21.23 16.81
N THR A 27 8.30 21.68 16.72
CA THR A 27 9.07 21.79 15.46
C THR A 27 9.42 20.44 14.81
N PRO A 28 9.88 19.40 15.55
CA PRO A 28 10.04 18.05 15.01
C PRO A 28 8.73 17.43 14.54
N HIS A 29 7.62 17.66 15.25
CA HIS A 29 6.31 17.09 14.90
C HIS A 29 5.77 17.68 13.59
N VAL A 30 5.97 18.98 13.34
CA VAL A 30 5.56 19.63 12.09
C VAL A 30 6.40 19.16 10.90
N TRP A 31 7.72 19.02 11.07
CA TRP A 31 8.59 18.50 9.99
C TRP A 31 8.22 17.05 9.63
N ILE A 32 7.99 16.19 10.63
CA ILE A 32 7.59 14.80 10.38
C ILE A 32 6.18 14.74 9.77
N ALA A 33 5.23 15.59 10.21
CA ALA A 33 3.90 15.66 9.61
C ALA A 33 3.94 16.09 8.13
N ASN A 34 4.83 17.04 7.77
CA ASN A 34 5.04 17.44 6.38
C ASN A 34 5.72 16.34 5.55
N GLU A 35 6.66 15.61 6.13
CA GLU A 35 7.28 14.47 5.46
C GLU A 35 6.27 13.34 5.23
N ILE A 36 5.42 13.08 6.23
CA ILE A 36 4.28 12.16 6.13
C ILE A 36 3.28 12.64 5.09
N LYS A 37 3.05 13.96 4.95
CA LYS A 37 2.27 14.51 3.85
C LYS A 37 2.87 14.20 2.50
N ASN A 38 4.15 14.44 2.31
CA ASN A 38 4.80 14.16 1.03
C ASN A 38 4.78 12.66 0.71
N ILE A 39 5.02 11.80 1.72
CA ILE A 39 4.92 10.35 1.59
C ILE A 39 3.48 9.95 1.26
N LEU A 40 2.48 10.36 2.02
CA LEU A 40 1.08 9.97 1.76
C LEU A 40 0.58 10.52 0.42
N THR A 41 0.90 11.76 0.06
CA THR A 41 0.40 12.37 -1.19
C THR A 41 1.03 11.70 -2.43
N GLY A 42 2.32 11.35 -2.41
CA GLY A 42 2.95 10.64 -3.53
C GLY A 42 2.57 9.15 -3.56
N THR A 43 2.64 8.49 -2.41
CA THR A 43 2.56 7.02 -2.33
C THR A 43 1.12 6.49 -2.33
N LEU A 44 0.13 7.24 -1.83
CA LEU A 44 -1.28 6.82 -1.91
C LEU A 44 -1.87 6.97 -3.31
N ILE A 45 -1.36 7.92 -4.11
CA ILE A 45 -1.70 8.04 -5.53
C ILE A 45 -1.17 6.81 -6.29
N ASP A 46 0.07 6.41 -6.03
CA ASP A 46 0.68 5.21 -6.62
C ASP A 46 0.06 3.90 -6.12
N TYR A 47 -0.51 3.89 -4.91
CA TYR A 47 -1.20 2.75 -4.28
C TYR A 47 -2.72 2.69 -4.59
N GLY A 48 -3.22 3.54 -5.50
CA GLY A 48 -4.63 3.53 -5.90
C GLY A 48 -5.62 3.89 -4.78
N ALA A 49 -5.17 4.58 -3.73
CA ALA A 49 -6.00 5.00 -2.60
C ALA A 49 -6.72 6.33 -2.87
N SER A 50 -7.32 6.46 -4.06
CA SER A 50 -8.08 7.63 -4.52
C SER A 50 -9.33 7.94 -3.68
N TRP A 51 -9.75 7.01 -2.82
CA TRP A 51 -10.86 7.15 -1.89
C TRP A 51 -10.52 8.00 -0.65
N ILE A 52 -9.24 8.28 -0.41
CA ILE A 52 -8.79 9.17 0.67
C ILE A 52 -8.96 10.61 0.20
N THR A 53 -9.73 11.39 0.96
CA THR A 53 -10.02 12.79 0.66
C THR A 53 -9.01 13.73 1.32
N GLY A 54 -8.99 15.01 0.90
CA GLY A 54 -8.22 16.05 1.58
C GLY A 54 -8.63 16.21 3.06
N GLU A 55 -9.92 16.04 3.38
CA GLU A 55 -10.38 16.08 4.77
C GLU A 55 -9.86 14.91 5.62
N ASP A 56 -9.80 13.71 5.04
CA ASP A 56 -9.23 12.54 5.71
C ASP A 56 -7.72 12.78 5.99
N PHE A 57 -7.04 13.43 5.05
CA PHE A 57 -5.63 13.79 5.17
C PHE A 57 -5.37 14.85 6.26
N ASP A 58 -6.24 15.86 6.34
CA ASP A 58 -6.16 16.88 7.40
C ASP A 58 -6.47 16.29 8.78
N LEU A 59 -7.42 15.36 8.87
CA LEU A 59 -7.69 14.60 10.08
C LEU A 59 -6.45 13.82 10.54
N MET A 60 -5.80 13.08 9.64
CA MET A 60 -4.59 12.32 9.95
C MET A 60 -3.44 13.21 10.45
N GLN A 61 -3.18 14.33 9.77
CA GLN A 61 -2.17 15.29 10.21
C GLN A 61 -2.47 15.79 11.62
N SER A 62 -3.73 16.15 11.89
CA SER A 62 -4.14 16.64 13.21
C SER A 62 -3.90 15.61 14.31
N ILE A 63 -4.09 14.31 14.03
CA ILE A 63 -3.81 13.23 14.99
C ILE A 63 -2.31 13.13 15.24
N LEU A 64 -1.50 13.09 14.19
CA LEU A 64 -0.05 12.88 14.28
C LEU A 64 0.68 14.04 14.97
N VAL A 65 0.24 15.28 14.72
CA VAL A 65 0.80 16.48 15.38
C VAL A 65 0.56 16.45 16.89
N ASN A 66 -0.53 15.82 17.34
CA ASN A 66 -0.87 15.69 18.76
C ASN A 66 -0.45 14.35 19.38
N SER A 67 0.22 13.47 18.63
CA SER A 67 0.69 12.16 19.10
C SER A 67 2.11 12.24 19.66
N SER A 68 2.50 11.26 20.48
CA SER A 68 3.88 11.21 20.99
C SER A 68 4.88 10.94 19.87
N TYR A 69 6.14 11.35 20.08
CA TYR A 69 7.21 11.10 19.09
C TYR A 69 7.36 9.60 18.75
N ASN A 70 7.29 8.72 19.75
CA ASN A 70 7.40 7.28 19.54
C ASN A 70 6.26 6.73 18.67
N ASP A 71 5.04 7.23 18.86
CA ASP A 71 3.88 6.82 18.07
C ASP A 71 4.03 7.23 16.60
N VAL A 72 4.50 8.45 16.37
CA VAL A 72 4.77 8.96 15.02
C VAL A 72 5.87 8.12 14.33
N VAL A 73 6.92 7.71 15.05
CA VAL A 73 7.97 6.84 14.50
C VAL A 73 7.42 5.50 14.03
N GLN A 74 6.44 4.91 14.72
CA GLN A 74 5.82 3.65 14.31
C GLN A 74 5.02 3.79 13.02
N VAL A 75 4.30 4.90 12.85
CA VAL A 75 3.58 5.21 11.60
C VAL A 75 4.59 5.34 10.44
N VAL A 76 5.68 6.08 10.65
CA VAL A 76 6.73 6.26 9.64
C VAL A 76 7.42 4.94 9.28
N ALA A 77 7.68 4.06 10.26
CA ALA A 77 8.29 2.76 10.01
C ALA A 77 7.43 1.91 9.06
N LYS A 78 6.10 1.90 9.26
CA LYS A 78 5.15 1.20 8.40
C LYS A 78 5.08 1.79 6.98
N LEU A 79 5.08 3.12 6.88
CA LEU A 79 5.14 3.79 5.57
C LEU A 79 6.42 3.41 4.81
N LYS A 80 7.57 3.39 5.48
CA LYS A 80 8.86 2.99 4.89
C LYS A 80 8.92 1.52 4.49
N SER A 81 8.20 0.64 5.19
CA SER A 81 8.12 -0.78 4.84
C SER A 81 7.11 -1.10 3.73
N GLY A 82 6.35 -0.10 3.26
CA GLY A 82 5.27 -0.31 2.29
C GLY A 82 3.95 -0.80 2.90
N ASP A 83 3.83 -0.84 4.22
CA ASP A 83 2.59 -1.20 4.94
C ASP A 83 1.69 0.04 5.10
N TYR A 84 1.20 0.57 3.99
CA TYR A 84 0.43 1.81 3.98
C TYR A 84 -0.89 1.68 4.74
N ILE A 85 -1.60 0.55 4.58
CA ILE A 85 -2.85 0.30 5.32
C ILE A 85 -2.60 0.14 6.81
N GLY A 86 -1.55 -0.59 7.21
CA GLY A 86 -1.18 -0.65 8.62
C GLY A 86 -0.80 0.73 9.18
N ALA A 87 -0.20 1.62 8.37
CA ALA A 87 0.09 2.99 8.79
C ALA A 87 -1.19 3.82 9.02
N LEU A 88 -2.20 3.66 8.16
CA LEU A 88 -3.51 4.29 8.33
C LEU A 88 -4.23 3.77 9.59
N GLU A 89 -4.25 2.45 9.79
CA GLU A 89 -4.85 1.82 10.98
C GLU A 89 -4.19 2.29 12.27
N HIS A 90 -2.86 2.39 12.28
CA HIS A 90 -2.12 2.88 13.43
C HIS A 90 -2.47 4.35 13.71
N THR A 91 -2.56 5.19 12.68
CA THR A 91 -2.94 6.60 12.82
C THR A 91 -4.34 6.74 13.43
N VAL A 92 -5.30 5.94 12.99
CA VAL A 92 -6.66 5.92 13.57
C VAL A 92 -6.68 5.47 15.03
N ALA A 93 -5.89 4.44 15.37
CA ALA A 93 -5.76 3.95 16.74
C ALA A 93 -5.21 5.05 17.68
N LEU A 94 -4.23 5.82 17.20
CA LEU A 94 -3.70 6.98 17.93
C LEU A 94 -4.79 8.03 18.15
N GLY A 95 -5.58 8.35 17.12
CA GLY A 95 -6.70 9.30 17.19
C GLY A 95 -7.72 8.95 18.29
N SER A 96 -7.91 7.65 18.54
CA SER A 96 -8.77 7.16 19.62
C SER A 96 -8.17 7.37 21.03
N SER A 97 -6.84 7.38 21.14
CA SER A 97 -6.11 7.58 22.41
C SER A 97 -5.83 9.05 22.77
N VAL A 98 -5.67 9.95 21.79
CA VAL A 98 -5.37 11.38 22.02
C VAL A 98 -6.60 12.24 22.32
N GLY A 99 -7.79 11.64 22.47
CA GLY A 99 -8.96 12.35 22.98
C GLY A 99 -9.49 13.44 22.03
N PHE A 100 -9.59 13.14 20.73
CA PHE A 100 -10.33 13.97 19.77
C PHE A 100 -11.84 13.94 20.06
N GLY A 101 -12.27 14.56 21.16
CA GLY A 101 -13.66 14.99 21.30
C GLY A 101 -14.07 15.86 20.10
N LYS A 102 -15.37 15.91 19.77
CA LYS A 102 -15.98 16.57 18.60
C LYS A 102 -15.68 16.01 17.21
N ASN A 103 -14.60 15.24 16.98
CA ASN A 103 -14.30 14.63 15.66
C ASN A 103 -14.41 13.09 15.63
N VAL A 104 -14.96 12.47 16.67
CA VAL A 104 -15.14 11.02 16.78
C VAL A 104 -15.92 10.45 15.60
N GLU A 105 -16.92 11.18 15.09
CA GLU A 105 -17.70 10.77 13.91
C GLU A 105 -16.82 10.67 12.66
N LYS A 106 -16.02 11.70 12.35
CA LYS A 106 -15.07 11.67 11.23
C LYS A 106 -14.01 10.58 11.38
N LEU A 107 -13.55 10.34 12.60
CA LEU A 107 -12.61 9.24 12.88
C LEU A 107 -13.26 7.88 12.62
N ASN A 108 -14.51 7.69 13.04
CA ASN A 108 -15.27 6.47 12.77
C ASN A 108 -15.54 6.29 11.28
N GLU A 109 -15.96 7.34 10.56
CA GLU A 109 -16.14 7.31 9.11
C GLU A 109 -14.84 6.94 8.39
N PHE A 110 -13.71 7.53 8.81
CA PHE A 110 -12.41 7.21 8.24
C PHE A 110 -11.99 5.77 8.55
N SER A 111 -12.24 5.30 9.78
CA SER A 111 -12.04 3.89 10.17
C SER A 111 -12.87 2.94 9.31
N GLU A 112 -14.12 3.29 9.02
CA GLU A 112 -15.02 2.52 8.16
C GLU A 112 -14.55 2.50 6.70
N LYS A 113 -14.04 3.62 6.18
CA LYS A 113 -13.42 3.67 4.85
C LYS A 113 -12.18 2.76 4.79
N ILE A 114 -11.29 2.81 5.79
CA ILE A 114 -10.12 1.93 5.91
C ILE A 114 -10.57 0.47 6.00
N ARG A 115 -11.57 0.15 6.84
CA ARG A 115 -12.10 -1.21 7.00
C ARG A 115 -12.73 -1.73 5.73
N LYS A 116 -13.50 -0.91 5.02
CA LYS A 116 -14.08 -1.25 3.72
C LYS A 116 -12.99 -1.46 2.68
N TYR A 117 -11.95 -0.65 2.70
CA TYR A 117 -10.81 -0.80 1.79
C TYR A 117 -9.92 -2.00 2.13
N LYS A 118 -9.80 -2.36 3.41
CA LYS A 118 -9.07 -3.56 3.90
C LYS A 118 -9.86 -4.85 3.73
N GLY A 119 -11.17 -4.79 3.94
CA GLY A 119 -12.13 -5.88 3.73
C GLY A 119 -12.45 -6.13 2.26
N SER A 120 -12.13 -5.15 1.41
CA SER A 120 -11.89 -5.36 -0.02
C SER A 120 -10.43 -5.82 -0.13
N SER A 121 -10.14 -7.03 -0.57
CA SER A 121 -8.78 -7.61 -0.63
C SER A 121 -7.82 -6.94 -1.65
N ASN A 122 -7.93 -5.62 -1.90
CA ASN A 122 -7.98 -5.05 -3.24
C ASN A 122 -7.27 -3.68 -3.41
N ALA A 123 -6.10 -3.48 -2.80
CA ALA A 123 -5.29 -2.26 -3.04
C ALA A 123 -4.42 -2.32 -4.32
N ILE A 124 -4.73 -3.22 -5.24
CA ILE A 124 -4.18 -3.17 -6.60
C ILE A 124 -5.32 -2.75 -7.51
N ASP A 125 -5.33 -1.45 -7.83
CA ASP A 125 -6.15 -0.96 -8.93
C ASP A 125 -5.52 -1.43 -10.25
N PHE A 126 -6.35 -2.05 -11.09
CA PHE A 126 -5.95 -2.50 -12.41
C PHE A 126 -7.07 -2.19 -13.38
N THR A 127 -6.67 -1.80 -14.58
CA THR A 127 -7.59 -1.63 -15.70
C THR A 127 -7.45 -2.81 -16.66
N PHE A 128 -8.44 -3.02 -17.50
CA PHE A 128 -8.39 -4.03 -18.55
C PHE A 128 -9.36 -3.69 -19.67
N ASP A 129 -9.08 -4.12 -20.90
CA ASP A 129 -10.03 -4.01 -22.00
C ASP A 129 -11.26 -4.90 -21.75
N PRO A 130 -12.47 -4.34 -21.53
CA PRO A 130 -13.67 -5.14 -21.25
C PRO A 130 -14.11 -5.99 -22.45
N LYS A 131 -13.78 -5.57 -23.68
CA LYS A 131 -14.15 -6.31 -24.90
C LYS A 131 -13.29 -7.54 -25.13
N LYS A 132 -12.06 -7.54 -24.60
CA LYS A 132 -11.11 -8.65 -24.70
C LYS A 132 -10.97 -9.39 -23.37
N ILE A 133 -10.35 -8.76 -22.37
CA ILE A 133 -10.04 -9.39 -21.08
C ILE A 133 -11.32 -9.65 -20.31
N GLY A 134 -12.25 -8.70 -20.24
CA GLY A 134 -13.54 -8.91 -19.54
C GLY A 134 -14.32 -10.12 -20.08
N LYS A 135 -14.39 -10.28 -21.41
CA LYS A 135 -15.00 -11.48 -22.03
C LYS A 135 -14.23 -12.77 -21.74
N GLN A 136 -12.89 -12.69 -21.70
CA GLN A 136 -12.05 -13.85 -21.41
C GLN A 136 -12.20 -14.27 -19.95
N MET A 137 -12.31 -13.33 -19.01
CA MET A 137 -12.45 -13.62 -17.57
C MET A 137 -13.61 -14.59 -17.31
N ASN A 138 -14.80 -14.27 -17.83
CA ASN A 138 -15.98 -15.12 -17.70
C ASN A 138 -15.78 -16.54 -18.28
N LYS A 139 -15.03 -16.67 -19.37
CA LYS A 139 -14.78 -17.98 -20.02
C LYS A 139 -13.66 -18.77 -19.37
N ARG A 140 -12.71 -18.07 -18.76
CA ARG A 140 -11.44 -18.60 -18.24
C ARG A 140 -11.43 -18.77 -16.73
N GLY A 141 -12.56 -18.51 -16.06
CA GLY A 141 -12.72 -18.72 -14.62
C GLY A 141 -12.13 -17.60 -13.75
N TRP A 142 -11.87 -16.42 -14.32
CA TRP A 142 -11.35 -15.28 -13.55
C TRP A 142 -12.47 -14.35 -13.10
N THR A 143 -12.39 -13.91 -11.86
CA THR A 143 -13.12 -12.75 -11.32
C THR A 143 -12.14 -11.62 -11.02
N GLU A 144 -12.62 -10.38 -10.89
CA GLU A 144 -11.76 -9.27 -10.50
C GLU A 144 -11.07 -9.54 -9.16
N ASP A 145 -11.79 -10.04 -8.16
CA ASP A 145 -11.21 -10.38 -6.86
C ASP A 145 -10.10 -11.44 -6.98
N SER A 146 -10.32 -12.49 -7.78
CA SER A 146 -9.26 -13.51 -7.99
C SER A 146 -8.02 -12.97 -8.69
N ILE A 147 -8.18 -11.96 -9.56
CA ILE A 147 -7.05 -11.26 -10.18
C ILE A 147 -6.31 -10.46 -9.11
N LYS A 148 -7.02 -9.72 -8.25
CA LYS A 148 -6.40 -8.91 -7.19
C LYS A 148 -5.67 -9.77 -6.18
N ASP A 149 -6.28 -10.86 -5.75
CA ASP A 149 -5.64 -11.84 -4.86
C ASP A 149 -4.34 -12.37 -5.48
N THR A 150 -4.35 -12.65 -6.79
CA THR A 150 -3.16 -13.13 -7.52
C THR A 150 -2.07 -12.06 -7.64
N LEU A 151 -2.44 -10.79 -7.79
CA LEU A 151 -1.49 -9.68 -7.86
C LEU A 151 -0.91 -9.35 -6.48
N ASN A 152 -1.69 -9.49 -5.41
CA ASN A 152 -1.29 -9.20 -4.03
C ASN A 152 -0.45 -10.31 -3.39
N ASP A 153 -0.79 -11.58 -3.63
CA ASP A 153 -0.11 -12.75 -3.06
C ASP A 153 0.28 -13.77 -4.15
N PRO A 154 1.18 -13.39 -5.10
CA PRO A 154 1.63 -14.30 -6.14
C PRO A 154 2.54 -15.39 -5.58
N VAL A 155 2.35 -16.65 -5.99
CA VAL A 155 3.29 -17.74 -5.64
C VAL A 155 4.59 -17.68 -6.45
N LYS A 156 4.54 -17.00 -7.61
CA LYS A 156 5.67 -16.81 -8.52
C LYS A 156 5.40 -15.59 -9.39
N THR A 157 6.46 -14.86 -9.75
CA THR A 157 6.40 -13.83 -10.80
C THR A 157 7.39 -14.13 -11.92
N VAL A 158 7.07 -13.68 -13.13
CA VAL A 158 7.94 -13.81 -14.31
C VAL A 158 7.97 -12.48 -15.05
N LYS A 159 9.17 -11.97 -15.36
CA LYS A 159 9.32 -10.80 -16.20
C LYS A 159 9.00 -11.14 -17.65
N THR A 160 8.19 -10.30 -18.27
CA THR A 160 7.73 -10.42 -19.65
C THR A 160 7.63 -9.02 -20.27
N GLN A 161 6.99 -8.91 -21.43
CA GLN A 161 6.79 -7.65 -22.13
C GLN A 161 5.38 -7.55 -22.70
N ASP A 162 4.80 -6.34 -22.64
CA ASP A 162 3.60 -5.99 -23.37
C ASP A 162 3.97 -5.50 -24.77
N THR A 163 3.69 -6.34 -25.77
CA THR A 163 3.99 -6.10 -27.18
C THR A 163 2.72 -5.88 -28.02
N ARG A 164 1.59 -5.54 -27.37
CA ARG A 164 0.31 -5.34 -28.05
C ARG A 164 0.41 -4.22 -29.10
N TRP A 165 -0.28 -4.40 -30.23
CA TRP A 165 -0.50 -3.35 -31.23
C TRP A 165 -1.77 -2.58 -30.87
N LEU A 166 -1.63 -1.33 -30.42
CA LEU A 166 -2.78 -0.49 -30.09
C LEU A 166 -3.38 0.13 -31.37
N PRO A 167 -4.71 0.38 -31.43
CA PRO A 167 -5.33 1.05 -32.56
C PRO A 167 -4.68 2.42 -32.83
N GLY A 168 -4.23 2.64 -34.07
CA GLY A 168 -3.58 3.90 -34.47
C GLY A 168 -2.10 4.02 -34.07
N ALA A 169 -1.50 2.99 -33.46
CA ALA A 169 -0.07 2.99 -33.18
C ALA A 169 0.76 2.68 -34.45
N GLU A 170 1.87 3.40 -34.61
CA GLU A 170 2.84 3.18 -35.71
C GLU A 170 3.72 1.94 -35.49
N LYS A 171 3.86 1.51 -34.23
CA LYS A 171 4.67 0.35 -33.80
C LYS A 171 4.01 -0.34 -32.60
N PRO A 172 4.33 -1.62 -32.31
CA PRO A 172 3.78 -2.28 -31.13
C PRO A 172 4.35 -1.65 -29.86
N LEU A 173 3.66 -1.86 -28.74
CA LEU A 173 4.22 -1.55 -27.44
C LEU A 173 5.53 -2.32 -27.22
N ASN A 174 6.38 -1.77 -26.36
CA ASN A 174 7.60 -2.43 -25.88
C ASN A 174 7.76 -2.13 -24.40
N ASP A 175 6.66 -2.33 -23.67
CA ASP A 175 6.59 -1.98 -22.26
C ASP A 175 6.98 -3.19 -21.40
N PRO A 176 7.70 -2.98 -20.29
CA PRO A 176 7.93 -4.04 -19.32
C PRO A 176 6.60 -4.50 -18.73
N ALA A 177 6.47 -5.80 -18.51
CA ALA A 177 5.31 -6.40 -17.89
C ALA A 177 5.75 -7.53 -16.94
N THR A 178 4.87 -7.85 -16.00
CA THR A 178 5.10 -8.93 -15.03
C THR A 178 3.92 -9.87 -15.04
N ALA A 179 4.20 -11.17 -15.15
CA ALA A 179 3.23 -12.23 -14.91
C ALA A 179 3.24 -12.61 -13.43
N TYR A 180 2.05 -12.80 -12.86
CA TYR A 180 1.79 -13.16 -11.47
C TYR A 180 1.03 -14.48 -11.47
N TYR A 181 1.57 -15.49 -10.80
CA TYR A 181 0.96 -16.82 -10.70
C TYR A 181 0.13 -16.93 -9.42
N ALA A 182 -1.08 -17.44 -9.58
CA ALA A 182 -1.95 -17.86 -8.50
C ALA A 182 -1.52 -19.23 -7.95
N LYS A 183 -2.04 -19.59 -6.77
CA LYS A 183 -1.76 -20.86 -6.07
C LYS A 183 -2.12 -22.11 -6.88
N ASP A 184 -3.08 -22.00 -7.80
CA ASP A 184 -3.51 -23.09 -8.69
C ASP A 184 -2.67 -23.22 -9.97
N GLY A 185 -1.61 -22.42 -10.13
CA GLY A 185 -0.73 -22.43 -11.31
C GLY A 185 -1.22 -21.58 -12.48
N SER A 186 -2.43 -21.00 -12.39
CA SER A 186 -2.89 -20.01 -13.35
C SER A 186 -2.16 -18.68 -13.18
N TYR A 187 -2.14 -17.84 -14.21
CA TYR A 187 -1.45 -16.53 -14.17
C TYR A 187 -2.25 -15.37 -14.78
N VAL A 188 -1.86 -14.17 -14.36
CA VAL A 188 -2.27 -12.85 -14.88
C VAL A 188 -1.01 -12.07 -15.28
N VAL A 189 -1.04 -11.35 -16.41
CA VAL A 189 0.04 -10.45 -16.84
C VAL A 189 -0.42 -9.00 -16.71
N ARG A 190 0.37 -8.19 -15.99
CA ARG A 190 0.15 -6.75 -15.79
C ARG A 190 1.27 -5.96 -16.47
N ASN A 191 0.91 -4.93 -17.22
CA ASN A 191 1.86 -3.95 -17.76
C ASN A 191 2.42 -3.12 -16.59
N ASP A 192 3.75 -3.10 -16.43
CA ASP A 192 4.40 -2.48 -15.27
C ASP A 192 4.31 -0.94 -15.31
N LYS A 193 4.09 -0.33 -16.49
CA LYS A 193 3.94 1.13 -16.64
C LYS A 193 2.52 1.61 -16.44
N THR A 194 1.53 0.89 -17.00
CA THR A 194 0.13 1.34 -17.01
C THR A 194 -0.73 0.70 -15.94
N GLY A 195 -0.26 -0.40 -15.34
CA GLY A 195 -1.03 -1.21 -14.40
C GLY A 195 -2.16 -2.02 -15.05
N GLU A 196 -2.30 -1.98 -16.39
CA GLU A 196 -3.34 -2.69 -17.14
C GLU A 196 -3.07 -4.19 -17.21
N ILE A 197 -4.11 -5.01 -17.12
CA ILE A 197 -4.05 -6.45 -17.38
C ILE A 197 -4.06 -6.71 -18.87
N THR A 198 -2.97 -7.28 -19.37
CA THR A 198 -2.73 -7.48 -20.81
C THR A 198 -3.07 -8.89 -21.26
N GLN A 199 -2.98 -9.85 -20.34
CA GLN A 199 -3.24 -11.27 -20.57
C GLN A 199 -3.66 -11.98 -19.27
N ILE A 200 -4.55 -12.95 -19.42
CA ILE A 200 -4.91 -13.91 -18.38
C ILE A 200 -4.82 -15.32 -18.95
N SER A 201 -4.33 -16.28 -18.17
CA SER A 201 -4.36 -17.71 -18.50
C SER A 201 -5.79 -18.27 -18.48
N ASN A 202 -5.98 -19.51 -18.93
CA ASN A 202 -7.27 -20.20 -18.81
C ASN A 202 -7.29 -21.14 -17.59
N LYS A 203 -7.95 -20.76 -16.49
CA LYS A 203 -8.04 -21.60 -15.28
C LYS A 203 -8.79 -22.90 -15.50
N ASN A 204 -9.68 -22.92 -16.50
CA ASN A 204 -10.48 -24.08 -16.86
C ASN A 204 -9.72 -25.05 -17.79
N ASP A 205 -8.49 -24.73 -18.20
CA ASP A 205 -7.64 -25.59 -19.03
C ASP A 205 -6.40 -26.02 -18.24
N PRO A 206 -6.36 -27.26 -17.72
CA PRO A 206 -5.23 -27.75 -16.92
C PRO A 206 -3.95 -27.93 -17.73
N ASN A 207 -4.03 -27.90 -19.07
CA ASN A 207 -2.89 -28.02 -19.96
C ASN A 207 -2.46 -26.67 -20.54
N TRP A 208 -2.92 -25.55 -19.97
CA TRP A 208 -2.55 -24.22 -20.43
C TRP A 208 -1.05 -24.00 -20.25
N ILE A 209 -0.35 -23.72 -21.35
CA ILE A 209 1.09 -23.45 -21.35
C ILE A 209 1.30 -21.94 -21.43
N ALA A 210 2.07 -21.38 -20.50
CA ALA A 210 2.43 -19.97 -20.56
C ALA A 210 3.39 -19.70 -21.73
N PRO A 211 3.31 -18.54 -22.40
CA PRO A 211 4.16 -18.23 -23.57
C PRO A 211 5.67 -18.31 -23.32
N TRP A 212 6.10 -18.16 -22.06
CA TRP A 212 7.51 -18.22 -21.64
C TRP A 212 7.91 -19.60 -21.07
N ASP A 213 6.96 -20.50 -20.84
CA ASP A 213 7.23 -21.86 -20.39
C ASP A 213 7.37 -22.73 -21.67
N THR A 214 8.53 -22.68 -22.33
CA THR A 214 8.83 -23.59 -23.45
C THR A 214 8.91 -25.03 -22.95
N LYS A 215 8.36 -25.98 -23.73
CA LYS A 215 8.66 -27.41 -23.61
C LYS A 215 10.11 -27.71 -23.98
#